data_AF-A0A150XA67-F1
#
_entry.id   AF-A0A150XA67-F1
#
_cell.length_a   1.000
_cell.length_b   1.000
_cell.length_c   1.000
_cell.angle_alpha   90.00
_cell.angle_beta   90.00
_cell.angle_gamma   90.00
#
_symmetry.space_group_name_H-M   'P 1'
#
loop_
_entity.id
_entity.type
_entity.pdbx_description
1 polymer ?
#
loop_
_entity_poly.entity_id
_entity_poly.type
_entity_poly.pdbx_seq_one_letter_code
_entity_poly.pdbx_strand_id
1 'polypeptide(L)'
;MQIIHQMNKQINTHQLFGYLIFVAGVVIIALTAIVIFSFTSDTTSQGLNIAATFIMLVFASSLVGCLLGFVFGFPSYKENESNSPLERNTSFKQISDWLTKIIVGISLVQFNEIIEFFQHLVLKISESLEINPHGVTIIYCLITLFLSLGFMTGYLVTVTDIITLVANSEKRLNDLNDILKSHVSEGINSERLTEFEEQDILNEKDRKTVLNYVHDFGNDITDIELLKRLARLLFRIKEYTKSANLWNRIFRLSKLDGSTDDNELYLPKLNEAFIYSKHLKDHRRSNEILQSIKTQRPGWPAIYYNLACNYHRMLKDIQEEKVDNNKIINKFVEDINANLREAFKLDPNLYSLAIKDEELDGIDIESIFNSVNKV
;
A
#
# COMPACT_ATOMS: atom_id res chain seq x y z
N MET A 1 -26.46 -17.63 -14.18
CA MET A 1 -26.14 -16.39 -13.44
C MET A 1 -25.37 -15.37 -14.29
N GLN A 2 -24.32 -15.77 -15.04
CA GLN A 2 -23.56 -14.86 -15.93
C GLN A 2 -24.38 -14.24 -17.08
N ILE A 3 -25.30 -14.98 -17.69
CA ILE A 3 -26.17 -14.47 -18.78
C ILE A 3 -27.12 -13.39 -18.27
N ILE A 4 -27.70 -13.56 -17.08
CA ILE A 4 -28.60 -12.56 -16.46
C ILE A 4 -27.82 -11.28 -16.09
N HIS A 5 -26.58 -11.41 -15.62
CA HIS A 5 -25.71 -10.27 -15.33
C HIS A 5 -25.28 -9.51 -16.61
N GLN A 6 -24.97 -10.23 -17.69
CA GLN A 6 -24.67 -9.61 -18.99
C GLN A 6 -25.90 -8.93 -19.61
N MET A 7 -27.08 -9.53 -19.50
CA MET A 7 -28.33 -8.93 -19.98
C MET A 7 -28.70 -7.68 -19.20
N ASN A 8 -28.56 -7.66 -17.86
CA ASN A 8 -28.81 -6.44 -17.05
C ASN A 8 -27.82 -5.31 -17.36
N LYS A 9 -26.55 -5.65 -17.60
CA LYS A 9 -25.52 -4.65 -17.97
C LYS A 9 -25.82 -4.02 -19.34
N GLN A 10 -26.29 -4.82 -20.29
CA GLN A 10 -26.65 -4.35 -21.64
C GLN A 10 -27.95 -3.53 -21.64
N ILE A 11 -28.90 -3.83 -20.76
CA ILE A 11 -30.14 -3.04 -20.59
C ILE A 11 -29.84 -1.65 -20.02
N ASN A 12 -28.92 -1.53 -19.06
CA ASN A 12 -28.59 -0.25 -18.42
C ASN A 12 -27.83 0.72 -19.36
N THR A 13 -26.96 0.23 -20.24
CA THR A 13 -26.21 1.09 -21.18
C THR A 13 -27.12 1.70 -22.24
N HIS A 14 -28.13 0.96 -22.72
CA HIS A 14 -29.12 1.49 -23.66
C HIS A 14 -30.02 2.56 -23.02
N GLN A 15 -30.39 2.39 -21.75
CA GLN A 15 -31.18 3.38 -21.01
C GLN A 15 -30.40 4.67 -20.76
N LEU A 16 -29.13 4.57 -20.35
CA LEU A 16 -28.26 5.74 -20.20
C LEU A 16 -28.05 6.47 -21.53
N PHE A 17 -27.81 5.73 -22.61
CA PHE A 17 -27.66 6.31 -23.95
C PHE A 17 -28.92 7.06 -24.40
N GLY A 18 -30.10 6.48 -24.17
CA GLY A 18 -31.38 7.14 -24.43
C GLY A 18 -31.57 8.42 -23.60
N TYR A 19 -31.18 8.39 -22.33
CA TYR A 19 -31.20 9.56 -21.46
C TYR A 19 -30.25 10.67 -21.95
N LEU A 20 -29.02 10.34 -22.38
CA LEU A 20 -28.08 11.31 -22.92
C LEU A 20 -28.59 11.97 -24.20
N ILE A 21 -29.26 11.21 -25.08
CA ILE A 21 -29.93 11.78 -26.27
C ILE A 21 -31.04 12.75 -25.85
N PHE A 22 -31.85 12.38 -24.86
CA PHE A 22 -32.90 13.25 -24.34
C PHE A 22 -32.32 14.56 -23.76
N VAL A 23 -31.26 14.47 -22.94
CA VAL A 23 -30.55 15.62 -22.39
C VAL A 23 -30.00 16.52 -23.50
N ALA A 24 -29.37 15.93 -24.53
CA ALA A 24 -28.87 16.67 -25.68
C ALA A 24 -30.00 17.42 -26.42
N GLY A 25 -31.17 16.78 -26.57
CA GLY A 25 -32.37 17.43 -27.14
C GLY A 25 -32.83 18.64 -26.32
N VAL A 26 -32.90 18.50 -24.98
CA VAL A 26 -33.26 19.61 -24.07
C VAL A 26 -32.26 20.75 -24.16
N VAL A 27 -30.95 20.45 -24.18
CA VAL A 27 -29.89 21.45 -24.33
C VAL A 27 -30.03 22.20 -25.65
N ILE A 28 -30.26 21.51 -26.76
CA ILE A 28 -30.43 22.13 -28.07
C ILE A 28 -31.64 23.07 -28.07
N ILE A 29 -32.79 22.61 -27.57
CA ILE A 29 -34.02 23.43 -27.49
C ILE A 29 -33.78 24.69 -26.65
N ALA A 30 -33.12 24.56 -25.50
CA ALA A 30 -32.81 25.69 -24.62
C ALA A 30 -31.82 26.67 -25.27
N LEU A 31 -30.76 26.19 -25.93
CA LEU A 31 -29.83 27.04 -26.67
C LEU A 31 -30.52 27.78 -27.81
N THR A 32 -31.40 27.10 -28.55
CA THR A 32 -32.23 27.75 -29.58
C THR A 32 -33.15 28.82 -28.97
N ALA A 33 -33.79 28.55 -27.83
CA ALA A 33 -34.61 29.53 -27.14
C ALA A 33 -33.80 30.76 -26.67
N ILE A 34 -32.58 30.55 -26.15
CA ILE A 34 -31.65 31.63 -25.76
C ILE A 34 -31.29 32.50 -26.96
N VAL A 35 -30.98 31.87 -28.11
CA VAL A 35 -30.65 32.60 -29.34
C VAL A 35 -31.86 33.39 -29.86
N ILE A 36 -33.06 32.81 -29.86
CA ILE A 36 -34.29 33.51 -30.25
C ILE A 36 -34.54 34.70 -29.32
N PHE A 37 -34.37 34.52 -28.01
CA PHE A 37 -34.54 35.59 -27.03
C PHE A 37 -33.51 36.70 -27.22
N SER A 38 -32.26 36.36 -27.56
CA SER A 38 -31.21 37.35 -27.86
C SER A 38 -31.57 38.30 -29.00
N PHE A 39 -32.37 37.86 -29.98
CA PHE A 39 -32.83 38.72 -31.09
C PHE A 39 -33.92 39.72 -30.69
N THR A 40 -34.48 39.62 -29.47
CA THR A 40 -35.44 40.60 -28.95
C THR A 40 -34.80 41.88 -28.44
N SER A 41 -33.46 41.94 -28.40
CA SER A 41 -32.71 43.13 -27.98
C SER A 41 -32.61 44.17 -29.08
N ASP A 42 -32.57 45.45 -28.70
CA ASP A 42 -32.53 46.58 -29.63
C ASP A 42 -31.19 46.72 -30.36
N THR A 43 -30.10 46.23 -29.74
CA THR A 43 -28.74 46.32 -30.29
C THR A 43 -28.06 44.95 -30.34
N THR A 44 -27.35 44.66 -31.43
CA THR A 44 -26.60 43.40 -31.62
C THR A 44 -25.60 43.11 -30.50
N SER A 45 -24.94 44.13 -29.94
CA SER A 45 -24.01 43.99 -28.82
C SER A 45 -24.71 43.56 -27.52
N GLN A 46 -25.90 44.09 -27.24
CA GLN A 46 -26.70 43.71 -26.09
C GLN A 46 -27.21 42.27 -26.23
N GLY A 47 -27.68 41.89 -27.42
CA GLY A 47 -28.09 40.52 -27.70
C GLY A 47 -26.96 39.51 -27.45
N LEU A 48 -25.77 39.78 -27.99
CA LEU A 48 -24.59 38.93 -27.76
C LEU A 48 -24.24 38.80 -26.28
N ASN A 49 -24.33 39.89 -25.50
CA ASN A 49 -24.10 39.84 -24.05
C ASN A 49 -25.14 38.97 -23.34
N ILE A 50 -26.43 39.12 -23.66
CA ILE A 50 -27.51 38.30 -23.10
C ILE A 50 -27.29 36.81 -23.42
N ALA A 51 -27.00 36.49 -24.68
CA ALA A 51 -26.73 35.11 -25.10
C ALA A 51 -25.51 34.52 -24.37
N ALA A 52 -24.41 35.27 -24.28
CA ALA A 52 -23.20 34.83 -23.60
C ALA A 52 -23.45 34.58 -22.09
N THR A 53 -24.13 35.50 -21.41
CA THR A 53 -24.46 35.35 -19.99
C THR A 53 -25.40 34.16 -19.75
N PHE A 54 -26.42 33.97 -20.58
CA PHE A 54 -27.32 32.81 -20.46
C PHE A 54 -26.61 31.49 -20.73
N ILE A 55 -25.75 31.41 -21.74
CA ILE A 55 -24.94 30.19 -22.00
C ILE A 55 -24.02 29.89 -20.81
N MET A 56 -23.37 30.92 -20.26
CA MET A 56 -22.51 30.76 -19.08
C MET A 56 -23.31 30.28 -17.86
N LEU A 57 -24.52 30.82 -17.68
CA LEU A 57 -25.43 30.44 -16.60
C LEU A 57 -25.90 28.99 -16.72
N VAL A 58 -26.24 28.56 -17.93
CA VAL A 58 -26.60 27.17 -18.26
C VAL A 58 -25.44 26.23 -17.92
N PHE A 59 -24.22 26.58 -18.34
CA PHE A 59 -23.03 25.77 -18.07
C PHE A 59 -22.70 25.70 -16.58
N ALA A 60 -22.71 26.84 -15.88
CA ALA A 60 -22.44 26.90 -14.44
C ALA A 60 -23.47 26.09 -13.64
N SER A 61 -24.75 26.26 -13.93
CA SER A 61 -25.84 25.54 -13.24
C SER A 61 -25.75 24.03 -13.49
N SER A 62 -25.49 23.63 -14.74
CA SER A 62 -25.29 22.22 -15.10
C SER A 62 -24.08 21.60 -14.41
N LEU A 63 -22.95 22.33 -14.32
CA LEU A 63 -21.75 21.86 -13.65
C LEU A 63 -21.98 21.67 -12.14
N VAL A 64 -22.59 22.66 -11.47
CA VAL A 64 -22.93 22.57 -10.04
C VAL A 64 -23.90 21.42 -9.81
N GLY A 65 -24.94 21.30 -10.64
CA GLY A 65 -25.87 20.18 -10.60
C GLY A 65 -25.13 18.84 -10.74
N CYS A 66 -24.28 18.70 -11.75
CA CYS A 66 -23.52 17.47 -12.02
C CYS A 66 -22.61 17.07 -10.86
N LEU A 67 -21.92 18.04 -10.25
CA LEU A 67 -21.09 17.80 -9.07
C LEU A 67 -21.94 17.30 -7.88
N LEU A 68 -23.09 17.92 -7.63
CA LEU A 68 -24.02 17.44 -6.59
C LEU A 68 -24.51 16.04 -6.93
N GLY A 69 -24.94 15.80 -8.17
CA GLY A 69 -25.36 14.49 -8.64
C GLY A 69 -24.29 13.42 -8.44
N PHE A 70 -23.03 13.75 -8.74
CA PHE A 70 -21.88 12.88 -8.51
C PHE A 70 -21.72 12.51 -7.02
N VAL A 71 -21.75 13.51 -6.14
CA VAL A 71 -21.62 13.31 -4.68
C VAL A 71 -22.76 12.44 -4.13
N PHE A 72 -24.00 12.68 -4.57
CA PHE A 72 -25.17 11.91 -4.14
C PHE A 72 -25.29 10.54 -4.81
N GLY A 73 -24.71 10.35 -5.99
CA GLY A 73 -24.69 9.09 -6.72
C GLY A 73 -23.68 8.09 -6.18
N PHE A 74 -22.77 8.52 -5.31
CA PHE A 74 -21.80 7.62 -4.68
C PHE A 74 -22.48 6.76 -3.60
N PRO A 75 -22.31 5.43 -3.61
CA PRO A 75 -23.09 4.53 -2.77
C PRO A 75 -22.68 4.65 -1.29
N SER A 76 -23.64 4.93 -0.41
CA SER A 76 -23.42 4.92 1.06
C SER A 76 -23.14 3.51 1.60
N TYR A 77 -22.44 3.45 2.72
CA TYR A 77 -22.09 2.22 3.43
C TYR A 77 -23.35 1.45 3.90
N LYS A 78 -23.52 0.21 3.44
CA LYS A 78 -24.40 -0.78 4.08
C LYS A 78 -23.50 -1.88 4.64
N GLU A 79 -23.60 -2.11 5.94
CA GLU A 79 -22.73 -2.96 6.76
C GLU A 79 -22.86 -4.47 6.47
N ASN A 80 -23.75 -4.88 5.54
CA ASN A 80 -24.20 -6.27 5.40
C ASN A 80 -23.73 -7.02 4.14
N GLU A 81 -22.81 -6.49 3.33
CA GLU A 81 -22.29 -7.21 2.15
C GLU A 81 -20.75 -7.20 2.11
N SER A 82 -20.16 -8.09 2.92
CA SER A 82 -18.71 -8.26 3.13
C SER A 82 -17.94 -8.89 1.95
N ASN A 83 -18.36 -8.65 0.71
CA ASN A 83 -17.72 -9.25 -0.49
C ASN A 83 -17.79 -8.35 -1.74
N SER A 84 -18.06 -7.04 -1.59
CA SER A 84 -18.08 -6.15 -2.76
C SER A 84 -16.66 -5.67 -3.09
N PRO A 85 -16.20 -5.75 -4.36
CA PRO A 85 -14.84 -5.35 -4.75
C PRO A 85 -14.47 -3.88 -4.46
N LEU A 86 -15.46 -3.05 -4.10
CA LEU A 86 -15.33 -1.62 -3.77
C LEU A 86 -14.79 -1.34 -2.35
N GLU A 87 -14.39 -2.37 -1.59
CA GLU A 87 -13.91 -2.23 -0.21
C GLU A 87 -12.57 -1.50 -0.07
N ARG A 88 -11.82 -1.27 -1.16
CA ARG A 88 -10.48 -0.66 -1.06
C ARG A 88 -10.48 0.88 -1.12
N ASN A 89 -11.50 1.50 -1.71
CA ASN A 89 -11.65 2.95 -1.79
C ASN A 89 -12.59 3.51 -0.69
N THR A 90 -12.37 3.11 0.56
CA THR A 90 -13.14 3.58 1.72
C THR A 90 -13.03 5.08 1.94
N SER A 91 -11.89 5.69 1.57
CA SER A 91 -11.66 7.12 1.75
C SER A 91 -12.66 7.98 0.97
N PHE A 92 -12.79 7.78 -0.35
CA PHE A 92 -13.75 8.55 -1.17
C PHE A 92 -15.19 8.28 -0.77
N LYS A 93 -15.51 7.04 -0.39
CA LYS A 93 -16.85 6.68 0.09
C LYS A 93 -17.21 7.39 1.39
N GLN A 94 -16.32 7.37 2.38
CA GLN A 94 -16.49 8.07 3.66
C GLN A 94 -16.59 9.59 3.45
N ILE A 95 -15.74 10.13 2.56
CA ILE A 95 -15.73 11.56 2.19
C ILE A 95 -16.99 11.95 1.39
N SER A 96 -17.67 11.04 0.69
CA SER A 96 -18.96 11.37 0.08
C SER A 96 -20.11 11.30 1.10
N ASP A 97 -20.07 10.33 2.01
CA ASP A 97 -21.11 10.14 3.03
C ASP A 97 -21.15 11.26 4.06
N TRP A 98 -19.98 11.70 4.58
CA TRP A 98 -19.96 12.87 5.48
C TRP A 98 -20.39 14.16 4.74
N LEU A 99 -20.07 14.28 3.45
CA LEU A 99 -20.26 15.50 2.68
C LEU A 99 -21.73 15.63 2.30
N THR A 100 -22.36 14.55 1.84
CA THR A 100 -23.82 14.53 1.60
C THR A 100 -24.58 14.86 2.88
N LYS A 101 -24.20 14.30 4.05
CA LYS A 101 -24.82 14.65 5.34
C LYS A 101 -24.65 16.12 5.71
N ILE A 102 -23.46 16.69 5.51
CA ILE A 102 -23.20 18.12 5.74
C ILE A 102 -24.03 18.98 4.78
N ILE A 103 -24.04 18.66 3.48
CA ILE A 103 -24.81 19.40 2.47
C ILE A 103 -26.30 19.37 2.80
N VAL A 104 -26.87 18.19 3.11
CA VAL A 104 -28.28 18.05 3.47
C VAL A 104 -28.58 18.79 4.78
N GLY A 105 -27.71 18.65 5.79
CA GLY A 105 -27.86 19.32 7.07
C GLY A 105 -27.86 20.85 6.95
N ILE A 106 -26.88 21.41 6.24
CA ILE A 106 -26.81 22.86 5.99
C ILE A 106 -27.98 23.32 5.14
N SER A 107 -28.35 22.59 4.09
CA SER A 107 -29.47 22.98 3.21
C SER A 107 -30.81 23.00 3.95
N LEU A 108 -31.03 22.11 4.92
CA LEU A 108 -32.23 22.09 5.75
C LEU A 108 -32.27 23.28 6.74
N VAL A 109 -31.14 23.58 7.36
CA VAL A 109 -31.06 24.65 8.37
C VAL A 109 -31.09 26.04 7.72
N GLN A 110 -30.41 26.22 6.58
CA GLN A 110 -30.26 27.50 5.89
C GLN A 110 -31.15 27.64 4.64
N PHE A 111 -32.27 26.90 4.60
CA PHE A 111 -33.10 26.82 3.39
C PHE A 111 -33.63 28.19 2.94
N ASN A 112 -34.04 29.03 3.89
CA ASN A 112 -34.58 30.35 3.59
C ASN A 112 -33.50 31.29 3.06
N GLU A 113 -32.31 31.28 3.67
CA GLU A 113 -31.15 32.07 3.25
C GLU A 113 -30.68 31.67 1.84
N ILE A 114 -30.75 30.39 1.50
CA ILE A 114 -30.46 29.89 0.15
C ILE A 114 -31.47 30.46 -0.87
N ILE A 115 -32.77 30.48 -0.52
CA ILE A 115 -33.80 31.05 -1.39
C ILE A 115 -33.58 32.56 -1.58
N GLU A 116 -33.32 33.30 -0.50
CA GLU A 116 -33.06 34.75 -0.56
C GLU A 116 -31.82 35.06 -1.40
N PHE A 117 -30.73 34.31 -1.19
CA PHE A 117 -29.53 34.42 -2.01
C PHE A 117 -29.83 34.18 -3.49
N PHE A 118 -30.61 33.14 -3.80
CA PHE A 118 -31.00 32.82 -5.16
C PHE A 118 -31.84 33.93 -5.80
N GLN A 119 -32.81 34.50 -5.07
CA GLN A 119 -33.61 35.64 -5.54
C GLN A 119 -32.72 36.86 -5.82
N HIS A 120 -31.81 37.20 -4.91
CA HIS A 120 -30.86 38.30 -5.11
C HIS A 120 -29.92 38.09 -6.29
N LEU A 121 -29.46 36.86 -6.51
CA LEU A 121 -28.62 36.51 -7.65
C LEU A 121 -29.36 36.72 -8.97
N VAL A 122 -30.61 36.24 -9.07
CA VAL A 122 -31.43 36.41 -10.28
C VAL A 122 -31.71 37.89 -10.55
N LEU A 123 -32.06 38.67 -9.52
CA LEU A 123 -32.30 40.10 -9.66
C LEU A 123 -31.05 40.84 -10.15
N LYS A 124 -29.88 40.58 -9.55
CA LYS A 124 -28.61 41.21 -9.97
C LYS A 124 -28.24 40.88 -11.42
N ILE A 125 -28.44 39.63 -11.85
CA ILE A 125 -28.17 39.24 -13.24
C ILE A 125 -29.15 39.94 -14.19
N SER A 126 -30.43 40.01 -13.82
CA SER A 126 -31.44 40.71 -14.63
C SER A 126 -31.17 42.20 -14.74
N GLU A 127 -30.80 42.85 -13.63
CA GLU A 127 -30.41 44.27 -13.60
C GLU A 127 -29.17 44.53 -14.47
N SER A 128 -28.16 43.68 -14.37
CA SER A 128 -26.92 43.80 -15.15
C SER A 128 -27.13 43.63 -16.67
N LEU A 129 -28.20 42.97 -17.08
CA LEU A 129 -28.51 42.73 -18.49
C LEU A 129 -29.61 43.67 -19.00
N GLU A 130 -30.13 44.58 -18.17
CA GLU A 130 -31.22 45.51 -18.48
C GLU A 130 -32.46 44.82 -19.11
N ILE A 131 -32.74 43.56 -18.70
CA ILE A 131 -33.78 42.76 -19.33
C ILE A 131 -35.16 43.08 -18.73
N ASN A 132 -36.17 43.07 -19.60
CA ASN A 132 -37.59 43.14 -19.23
C ASN A 132 -37.99 42.16 -18.11
N PRO A 133 -39.10 42.38 -17.39
CA PRO A 133 -39.58 41.49 -16.32
C PRO A 133 -39.73 40.02 -16.72
N HIS A 134 -39.96 39.74 -18.00
CA HIS A 134 -40.01 38.38 -18.54
C HIS A 134 -38.65 37.65 -18.52
N GLY A 135 -37.53 38.38 -18.56
CA GLY A 135 -36.17 37.84 -18.47
C GLY A 135 -35.83 37.25 -17.12
N VAL A 136 -36.35 37.85 -16.04
CA VAL A 136 -36.24 37.33 -14.66
C VAL A 136 -36.76 35.89 -14.60
N THR A 137 -37.94 35.64 -15.17
CA THR A 137 -38.54 34.30 -15.22
C THR A 137 -37.69 33.31 -16.02
N ILE A 138 -37.10 33.75 -17.13
CA ILE A 138 -36.22 32.91 -17.94
C ILE A 138 -34.97 32.51 -17.15
N ILE A 139 -34.35 33.44 -16.43
CA ILE A 139 -33.18 33.17 -15.59
C ILE A 139 -33.53 32.13 -14.51
N TYR A 140 -34.67 32.28 -13.83
CA TYR A 140 -35.17 31.26 -12.89
C TYR A 140 -35.30 29.89 -13.55
N CYS A 141 -35.98 29.82 -14.70
CA CYS A 141 -36.17 28.57 -15.42
C CYS A 141 -34.85 27.92 -15.86
N LEU A 142 -33.90 28.71 -16.39
CA LEU A 142 -32.61 28.20 -16.84
C LEU A 142 -31.80 27.63 -15.66
N ILE A 143 -31.68 28.35 -14.55
CA ILE A 143 -30.90 27.86 -13.40
C ILE A 143 -31.54 26.58 -12.86
N THR A 144 -32.84 26.60 -12.57
CA THR A 144 -33.53 25.42 -12.00
C THR A 144 -33.48 24.22 -12.96
N LEU A 145 -33.77 24.42 -14.24
CA LEU A 145 -33.77 23.34 -15.23
C LEU A 145 -32.38 22.70 -15.35
N PHE A 146 -31.33 23.50 -15.54
CA PHE A 146 -30.00 22.97 -15.79
C PHE A 146 -29.31 22.48 -14.52
N LEU A 147 -29.63 23.03 -13.35
CA LEU A 147 -29.22 22.45 -12.07
C LEU A 147 -29.82 21.05 -11.90
N SER A 148 -31.13 20.88 -12.14
CA SER A 148 -31.80 19.57 -12.03
C SER A 148 -31.31 18.57 -13.08
N LEU A 149 -31.12 19.02 -14.32
CA LEU A 149 -30.63 18.18 -15.42
C LEU A 149 -29.17 17.75 -15.19
N GLY A 150 -28.33 18.68 -14.72
CA GLY A 150 -26.96 18.39 -14.30
C GLY A 150 -26.94 17.38 -13.16
N PHE A 151 -27.75 17.59 -12.12
CA PHE A 151 -27.87 16.67 -10.98
C PHE A 151 -28.26 15.26 -11.42
N MET A 152 -29.32 15.12 -12.21
CA MET A 152 -29.76 13.81 -12.69
C MET A 152 -28.68 13.14 -13.54
N THR A 153 -28.00 13.91 -14.40
CA THR A 153 -26.92 13.38 -15.25
C THR A 153 -25.73 12.90 -14.43
N GLY A 154 -25.24 13.72 -13.51
CA GLY A 154 -24.14 13.36 -12.60
C GLY A 154 -24.48 12.15 -11.73
N TYR A 155 -25.71 12.10 -11.22
CA TYR A 155 -26.20 10.98 -10.42
C TYR A 155 -26.23 9.67 -11.22
N LEU A 156 -26.88 9.67 -12.38
CA LEU A 156 -27.02 8.47 -13.21
C LEU A 156 -25.66 7.96 -13.71
N VAL A 157 -24.82 8.84 -14.25
CA VAL A 157 -23.48 8.47 -14.71
C VAL A 157 -22.63 7.89 -13.58
N THR A 158 -22.74 8.45 -12.37
CA THR A 158 -22.01 7.93 -11.22
C THR A 158 -22.47 6.53 -10.86
N VAL A 159 -23.78 6.34 -10.73
CA VAL A 159 -24.37 5.06 -10.30
C VAL A 159 -24.15 3.95 -11.33
N THR A 160 -24.29 4.23 -12.62
CA THR A 160 -24.21 3.18 -13.66
C THR A 160 -22.79 2.94 -14.18
N ASP A 161 -22.01 4.00 -14.40
CA ASP A 161 -20.79 3.90 -15.18
C ASP A 161 -19.54 4.05 -14.30
N ILE A 162 -19.47 5.09 -13.46
CA ILE A 162 -18.27 5.34 -12.65
C ILE A 162 -18.06 4.20 -11.65
N ILE A 163 -19.11 3.78 -10.93
CA ILE A 163 -19.00 2.67 -9.96
C ILE A 163 -18.63 1.36 -10.67
N THR A 164 -19.25 1.06 -11.82
CA THR A 164 -18.96 -0.18 -12.53
C THR A 164 -17.57 -0.17 -13.15
N LEU A 165 -17.09 0.98 -13.63
CA LEU A 165 -15.72 1.18 -14.11
C LEU A 165 -14.72 0.93 -12.97
N VAL A 166 -14.94 1.54 -11.81
CA VAL A 166 -14.07 1.37 -10.63
C VAL A 166 -14.07 -0.10 -10.20
N ALA A 167 -15.24 -0.71 -10.01
CA ALA A 167 -15.35 -2.12 -9.62
C ALA A 167 -14.70 -3.07 -10.62
N ASN A 168 -14.87 -2.83 -11.93
CA ASN A 168 -14.23 -3.64 -12.97
C ASN A 168 -12.71 -3.42 -13.01
N SER A 169 -12.25 -2.20 -12.76
CA SER A 169 -10.81 -1.88 -12.71
C SER A 169 -10.13 -2.55 -11.52
N GLU A 170 -10.77 -2.54 -10.34
CA GLU A 170 -10.30 -3.21 -9.14
C GLU A 170 -10.32 -4.73 -9.32
N LYS A 171 -11.40 -5.28 -9.88
CA LYS A 171 -11.47 -6.70 -10.21
C LYS A 171 -10.36 -7.10 -11.18
N ARG A 172 -10.12 -6.31 -12.23
CA ARG A 172 -9.04 -6.57 -13.20
C ARG A 172 -7.66 -6.47 -12.57
N LEU A 173 -7.44 -5.53 -11.63
CA LEU A 173 -6.20 -5.45 -10.88
C LEU A 173 -6.01 -6.63 -9.93
N ASN A 174 -7.08 -7.10 -9.27
CA ASN A 174 -7.03 -8.29 -8.44
C ASN A 174 -6.82 -9.55 -9.28
N ASP A 175 -7.54 -9.71 -10.41
CA ASP A 175 -7.33 -10.81 -11.34
C ASP A 175 -5.90 -10.79 -11.91
N LEU A 176 -5.35 -9.61 -12.23
CA LEU A 176 -3.95 -9.47 -12.65
C LEU A 176 -2.97 -9.76 -11.51
N ASN A 177 -3.27 -9.33 -10.29
CA ASN A 177 -2.47 -9.64 -9.11
C ASN A 177 -2.55 -11.13 -8.76
N ASP A 178 -3.69 -11.78 -8.97
CA ASP A 178 -3.90 -13.21 -8.76
C ASP A 178 -3.30 -14.03 -9.90
N ILE A 179 -3.22 -13.50 -11.12
CA ILE A 179 -2.46 -14.08 -12.24
C ILE A 179 -0.95 -13.89 -12.01
N LEU A 180 -0.50 -12.73 -11.56
CA LEU A 180 0.89 -12.48 -11.21
C LEU A 180 1.27 -13.32 -9.99
N LYS A 181 0.42 -13.41 -8.97
CA LYS A 181 0.57 -14.32 -7.85
C LYS A 181 0.46 -15.75 -8.31
N SER A 182 -0.41 -16.18 -9.21
CA SER A 182 -0.44 -17.58 -9.65
C SER A 182 0.80 -17.95 -10.48
N HIS A 183 1.32 -17.02 -11.28
CA HIS A 183 2.61 -17.15 -11.96
C HIS A 183 3.81 -17.05 -10.98
N VAL A 184 3.62 -16.50 -9.77
CA VAL A 184 4.62 -16.40 -8.69
C VAL A 184 4.36 -17.41 -7.55
N SER A 185 3.24 -18.15 -7.55
CA SER A 185 2.68 -18.91 -6.40
C SER A 185 1.95 -20.18 -6.84
N GLU A 186 2.33 -20.82 -7.94
CA GLU A 186 1.97 -22.23 -8.14
C GLU A 186 2.63 -23.16 -7.09
N GLY A 187 3.54 -22.67 -6.23
CA GLY A 187 4.13 -23.49 -5.17
C GLY A 187 3.58 -23.31 -3.76
N ILE A 188 3.39 -22.10 -3.23
CA ILE A 188 3.03 -21.90 -1.81
C ILE A 188 2.30 -20.55 -1.60
N ASN A 189 1.09 -20.56 -1.04
CA ASN A 189 0.33 -19.35 -0.64
C ASN A 189 0.42 -19.11 0.88
N SER A 190 -0.07 -17.97 1.39
CA SER A 190 0.05 -17.58 2.80
C SER A 190 -0.59 -18.58 3.77
N GLU A 191 -1.70 -19.20 3.36
CA GLU A 191 -2.45 -20.21 4.13
C GLU A 191 -1.66 -21.53 4.22
N ARG A 192 -1.17 -22.05 3.09
CA ARG A 192 -0.29 -23.24 3.08
C ARG A 192 1.04 -23.01 3.80
N LEU A 193 1.59 -21.78 3.77
CA LEU A 193 2.75 -21.42 4.59
C LEU A 193 2.44 -21.50 6.07
N THR A 194 1.25 -21.06 6.50
CA THR A 194 0.83 -21.17 7.89
C THR A 194 0.66 -22.64 8.28
N GLU A 195 0.04 -23.47 7.43
CA GLU A 195 -0.05 -24.92 7.63
C GLU A 195 1.34 -25.56 7.77
N PHE A 196 2.30 -25.18 6.92
CA PHE A 196 3.68 -25.66 7.02
C PHE A 196 4.38 -25.17 8.29
N GLU A 197 4.09 -23.94 8.73
CA GLU A 197 4.67 -23.37 9.95
C GLU A 197 4.10 -23.99 11.23
N GLU A 198 2.87 -24.49 11.22
CA GLU A 198 2.23 -25.19 12.35
C GLU A 198 2.68 -26.65 12.48
N GLN A 199 3.24 -27.24 11.43
CA GLN A 199 3.81 -28.58 11.48
C GLN A 199 5.18 -28.59 12.20
N ASP A 200 5.31 -29.42 13.24
CA ASP A 200 6.59 -29.67 13.92
C ASP A 200 7.62 -30.29 12.97
N ILE A 201 7.17 -31.21 12.11
CA ILE A 201 8.00 -31.89 11.10
C ILE A 201 7.24 -31.89 9.78
N LEU A 202 7.79 -31.20 8.77
CA LEU A 202 7.25 -31.26 7.41
C LEU A 202 7.40 -32.68 6.84
N ASN A 203 6.31 -33.20 6.27
CA ASN A 203 6.37 -34.44 5.49
C ASN A 203 7.21 -34.25 4.21
N GLU A 204 7.65 -35.36 3.59
CA GLU A 204 8.55 -35.31 2.43
C GLU A 204 7.94 -34.59 1.22
N LYS A 205 6.63 -34.71 1.02
CA LYS A 205 5.89 -34.05 -0.06
C LYS A 205 5.89 -32.53 0.10
N ASP A 206 5.60 -32.05 1.30
CA ASP A 206 5.55 -30.63 1.63
C ASP A 206 6.95 -30.04 1.62
N ARG A 207 7.95 -30.77 2.13
CA ARG A 207 9.37 -30.40 2.00
C ARG A 207 9.76 -30.20 0.53
N LYS A 208 9.40 -31.15 -0.35
CA LYS A 208 9.70 -31.05 -1.79
C LYS A 208 8.97 -29.86 -2.43
N THR A 209 7.73 -29.60 -2.02
CA THR A 209 6.96 -28.45 -2.48
C THR A 209 7.66 -27.14 -2.13
N VAL A 210 8.11 -26.99 -0.87
CA VAL A 210 8.85 -25.81 -0.40
C VAL A 210 10.14 -25.62 -1.20
N LEU A 211 10.88 -26.71 -1.39
CA LEU A 211 12.16 -26.67 -2.09
C LEU A 211 12.03 -26.30 -3.56
N ASN A 212 11.06 -26.88 -4.26
CA ASN A 212 10.79 -26.54 -5.66
C ASN A 212 10.38 -25.08 -5.79
N TYR A 213 9.48 -24.62 -4.91
CA TYR A 213 9.05 -23.23 -4.93
C TYR A 213 10.20 -22.23 -4.74
N VAL A 214 11.07 -22.48 -3.76
CA VAL A 214 12.24 -21.62 -3.52
C VAL A 214 13.23 -21.70 -4.68
N HIS A 215 13.37 -22.86 -5.32
CA HIS A 215 14.24 -23.04 -6.47
C HIS A 215 13.73 -22.25 -7.69
N ASP A 216 12.44 -22.39 -7.99
CA ASP A 216 11.82 -21.83 -9.19
C ASP A 216 11.58 -20.32 -9.07
N PHE A 217 11.16 -19.86 -7.88
CA PHE A 217 10.67 -18.48 -7.69
C PHE A 217 11.46 -17.67 -6.67
N GLY A 218 12.39 -18.28 -5.90
CA GLY A 218 13.07 -17.60 -4.80
C GLY A 218 13.81 -16.31 -5.21
N ASN A 219 14.22 -16.21 -6.47
CA ASN A 219 14.88 -15.02 -7.03
C ASN A 219 13.91 -13.96 -7.58
N ASP A 220 12.62 -14.23 -7.67
CA ASP A 220 11.61 -13.31 -8.19
C ASP A 220 10.72 -12.74 -7.09
N ILE A 221 10.66 -13.40 -5.91
CA ILE A 221 9.91 -12.91 -4.76
C ILE A 221 10.49 -11.56 -4.28
N THR A 222 9.64 -10.53 -4.25
CA THR A 222 9.97 -9.19 -3.74
C THR A 222 9.38 -8.91 -2.35
N ASP A 223 8.39 -9.70 -1.93
CA ASP A 223 7.78 -9.60 -0.60
C ASP A 223 8.78 -10.04 0.49
N ILE A 224 9.21 -9.07 1.31
CA ILE A 224 10.19 -9.27 2.39
C ILE A 224 9.65 -10.19 3.48
N GLU A 225 8.37 -10.09 3.85
CA GLU A 225 7.83 -10.90 4.94
C GLU A 225 7.65 -12.36 4.51
N LEU A 226 7.21 -12.58 3.26
CA LEU A 226 7.18 -13.90 2.66
C LEU A 226 8.57 -14.55 2.63
N LEU A 227 9.60 -13.80 2.22
CA LEU A 227 10.98 -14.29 2.23
C LEU A 227 11.46 -14.63 3.64
N LYS A 228 11.12 -13.82 4.66
CA LYS A 228 11.47 -14.11 6.08
C LYS A 228 10.82 -15.40 6.55
N ARG A 229 9.55 -15.63 6.21
CA ARG A 229 8.83 -16.88 6.54
C ARG A 229 9.48 -18.08 5.86
N LEU A 230 9.78 -17.99 4.57
CA LEU A 230 10.47 -19.06 3.83
C LEU A 230 11.87 -19.34 4.37
N ALA A 231 12.65 -18.30 4.70
CA ALA A 231 13.99 -18.47 5.24
C ALA A 231 13.97 -19.19 6.60
N ARG A 232 13.00 -18.88 7.47
CA ARG A 232 12.76 -19.57 8.74
C ARG A 232 12.31 -21.01 8.53
N LEU A 233 11.41 -21.25 7.57
CA LEU A 233 10.95 -22.59 7.24
C LEU A 233 12.11 -23.47 6.71
N LEU A 234 12.91 -22.96 5.77
CA LEU A 234 14.10 -23.62 5.24
C LEU A 234 15.12 -23.95 6.34
N PHE A 235 15.32 -23.03 7.27
CA PHE A 235 16.20 -23.26 8.42
C PHE A 235 15.70 -24.44 9.27
N ARG A 236 14.39 -24.47 9.57
CA ARG A 236 13.75 -25.54 10.34
C ARG A 236 13.89 -26.91 9.69
N ILE A 237 13.73 -26.98 8.37
CA ILE A 237 13.91 -28.21 7.59
C ILE A 237 15.39 -28.52 7.26
N LYS A 238 16.33 -27.82 7.90
CA LYS A 238 17.79 -28.01 7.79
C LYS A 238 18.37 -27.73 6.39
N GLU A 239 17.67 -26.93 5.58
CA GLU A 239 18.12 -26.45 4.27
C GLU A 239 18.92 -25.15 4.44
N TYR A 240 20.01 -25.23 5.20
CA TYR A 240 20.77 -24.08 5.68
C TYR A 240 21.32 -23.20 4.58
N THR A 241 21.88 -23.77 3.51
CA THR A 241 22.41 -23.00 2.38
C THR A 241 21.33 -22.18 1.69
N LYS A 242 20.13 -22.76 1.49
CA LYS A 242 19.00 -22.06 0.88
C LYS A 242 18.47 -20.98 1.80
N SER A 243 18.36 -21.26 3.10
CA SER A 243 17.98 -20.28 4.12
C SER A 243 18.93 -19.08 4.14
N ALA A 244 20.24 -19.31 4.18
CA ALA A 244 21.26 -18.25 4.15
C ALA A 244 21.16 -17.39 2.88
N ASN A 245 20.94 -18.01 1.71
CA ASN A 245 20.75 -17.28 0.45
C ASN A 245 19.49 -16.40 0.46
N LEU A 246 18.38 -16.85 1.07
CA LEU A 246 17.18 -16.02 1.22
C LEU A 246 17.44 -14.85 2.19
N TRP A 247 18.13 -15.07 3.30
CA TRP A 247 18.53 -13.99 4.21
C TRP A 247 19.40 -12.92 3.53
N ASN A 248 20.32 -13.33 2.67
CA ASN A 248 21.11 -12.43 1.83
C ASN A 248 20.23 -11.61 0.87
N ARG A 249 19.21 -12.23 0.27
CA ARG A 249 18.25 -11.57 -0.61
C ARG A 249 17.41 -10.55 0.16
N ILE A 250 16.91 -10.91 1.34
CA ILE A 250 16.14 -10.01 2.22
C ILE A 250 16.96 -8.76 2.50
N PHE A 251 18.24 -8.90 2.90
CA PHE A 251 19.15 -7.76 3.08
C PHE A 251 19.21 -6.83 1.86
N ARG A 252 19.35 -7.40 0.64
CA ARG A 252 19.42 -6.62 -0.60
C ARG A 252 18.13 -5.86 -0.88
N LEU A 253 16.97 -6.47 -0.64
CA LEU A 253 15.67 -5.83 -0.83
C LEU A 253 15.41 -4.75 0.23
N SER A 254 15.69 -5.02 1.51
CA SER A 254 15.57 -4.03 2.59
C SER A 254 16.42 -2.79 2.34
N LYS A 255 17.62 -2.96 1.74
CA LYS A 255 18.48 -1.84 1.35
C LYS A 255 17.91 -1.02 0.19
N LEU A 256 17.20 -1.65 -0.75
CA LEU A 256 16.55 -0.97 -1.88
C LEU A 256 15.30 -0.20 -1.45
N ASP A 257 14.55 -0.74 -0.47
CA ASP A 257 13.35 -0.11 0.09
C ASP A 257 13.67 1.11 0.97
N GLY A 258 14.96 1.33 1.28
CA GLY A 258 15.41 2.48 2.06
C GLY A 258 15.10 2.37 3.56
N SER A 259 14.91 1.15 4.07
CA SER A 259 14.69 0.96 5.52
C SER A 259 15.88 1.53 6.32
N THR A 260 15.55 2.30 7.35
CA THR A 260 16.51 2.96 8.25
C THR A 260 16.61 2.26 9.60
N ASP A 261 15.75 1.28 9.87
CA ASP A 261 15.83 0.45 11.07
C ASP A 261 16.95 -0.57 10.92
N ASP A 262 17.93 -0.51 11.83
CA ASP A 262 19.08 -1.41 11.85
C ASP A 262 18.66 -2.88 11.99
N ASN A 263 17.55 -3.15 12.70
CA ASN A 263 17.02 -4.50 12.84
C ASN A 263 16.37 -5.00 11.55
N GLU A 264 15.71 -4.14 10.78
CA GLU A 264 15.16 -4.54 9.49
C GLU A 264 16.24 -4.70 8.43
N LEU A 265 17.26 -3.84 8.48
CA LEU A 265 18.30 -3.80 7.48
C LEU A 265 19.37 -4.87 7.71
N TYR A 266 19.96 -4.95 8.90
CA TYR A 266 21.16 -5.78 9.11
C TYR A 266 20.91 -7.12 9.81
N LEU A 267 19.78 -7.32 10.49
CA LEU A 267 19.44 -8.62 11.10
C LEU A 267 19.40 -9.77 10.08
N PRO A 268 18.89 -9.60 8.83
CA PRO A 268 19.00 -10.62 7.80
C PRO A 268 20.44 -11.05 7.54
N LYS A 269 21.37 -10.09 7.54
CA LYS A 269 22.78 -10.34 7.28
C LYS A 269 23.46 -11.04 8.46
N LEU A 270 23.03 -10.75 9.68
CA LEU A 270 23.45 -11.45 10.89
C LEU A 270 22.96 -12.91 10.88
N ASN A 271 21.70 -13.16 10.50
CA ASN A 271 21.16 -14.51 10.35
C ASN A 271 21.91 -15.32 9.29
N GLU A 272 22.25 -14.71 8.15
CA GLU A 272 23.10 -15.33 7.13
C GLU A 272 24.46 -15.75 7.72
N ALA A 273 25.13 -14.86 8.44
CA ALA A 273 26.42 -15.14 9.06
C ALA A 273 26.33 -16.27 10.10
N PHE A 274 25.31 -16.23 10.96
CA PHE A 274 25.07 -17.26 11.97
C PHE A 274 24.89 -18.65 11.35
N ILE A 275 24.10 -18.75 10.28
CA ILE A 275 23.89 -20.02 9.56
C ILE A 275 25.21 -20.55 8.99
N TYR A 276 26.02 -19.68 8.37
CA TYR A 276 27.32 -20.10 7.81
C TYR A 276 28.26 -20.64 8.89
N SER A 277 28.37 -19.98 10.04
CA SER A 277 29.26 -20.46 11.09
C SER A 277 28.71 -21.71 11.78
N LYS A 278 27.51 -21.64 12.36
CA LYS A 278 27.03 -22.69 13.26
C LYS A 278 26.60 -23.96 12.52
N HIS A 279 25.96 -23.82 11.37
CA HIS A 279 25.32 -24.96 10.70
C HIS A 279 26.07 -25.46 9.47
N LEU A 280 26.75 -24.57 8.75
CA LEU A 280 27.53 -24.93 7.56
C LEU A 280 29.04 -25.07 7.83
N LYS A 281 29.51 -24.71 9.04
CA LYS A 281 30.94 -24.71 9.43
C LYS A 281 31.83 -23.88 8.50
N ASP A 282 31.27 -22.89 7.80
CA ASP A 282 31.99 -21.93 6.97
C ASP A 282 32.26 -20.65 7.76
N HIS A 283 33.18 -20.77 8.73
CA HIS A 283 33.54 -19.67 9.63
C HIS A 283 34.17 -18.49 8.87
N ARG A 284 34.90 -18.77 7.78
CA ARG A 284 35.51 -17.74 6.95
C ARG A 284 34.43 -16.84 6.34
N ARG A 285 33.45 -17.43 5.66
CA ARG A 285 32.37 -16.65 5.04
C ARG A 285 31.53 -15.91 6.07
N SER A 286 31.26 -16.54 7.21
CA SER A 286 30.58 -15.88 8.33
C SER A 286 31.34 -14.64 8.81
N ASN A 287 32.67 -14.76 9.02
CA ASN A 287 33.52 -13.64 9.43
C ASN A 287 33.59 -12.54 8.37
N GLU A 288 33.71 -12.87 7.08
CA GLU A 288 33.67 -11.89 5.99
C GLU A 288 32.37 -11.08 6.00
N ILE A 289 31.23 -11.74 6.24
CA ILE A 289 29.93 -11.07 6.39
C ILE A 289 29.95 -10.14 7.61
N LEU A 290 30.33 -10.65 8.80
CA LEU A 290 30.34 -9.85 10.03
C LEU A 290 31.26 -8.62 9.93
N GLN A 291 32.44 -8.77 9.32
CA GLN A 291 33.36 -7.65 9.08
C GLN A 291 32.79 -6.62 8.10
N SER A 292 32.01 -7.05 7.10
CA SER A 292 31.32 -6.13 6.18
C SER A 292 30.25 -5.30 6.89
N ILE A 293 29.53 -5.90 7.86
CA ILE A 293 28.56 -5.19 8.70
C ILE A 293 29.30 -4.26 9.66
N LYS A 294 30.40 -4.72 10.28
CA LYS A 294 31.21 -3.94 11.24
C LYS A 294 31.70 -2.62 10.63
N THR A 295 32.16 -2.66 9.39
CA THR A 295 32.61 -1.45 8.65
C THR A 295 31.48 -0.42 8.48
N GLN A 296 30.23 -0.88 8.35
CA GLN A 296 29.07 -0.02 8.15
C GLN A 296 28.42 0.41 9.47
N ARG A 297 28.48 -0.45 10.50
CA ARG A 297 27.84 -0.28 11.81
C ARG A 297 28.76 -0.74 12.94
N PRO A 298 29.82 0.04 13.26
CA PRO A 298 30.79 -0.35 14.29
C PRO A 298 30.22 -0.32 15.72
N GLY A 299 29.06 0.33 15.93
CA GLY A 299 28.39 0.40 17.23
C GLY A 299 27.41 -0.73 17.54
N TRP A 300 27.29 -1.75 16.67
CA TRP A 300 26.32 -2.82 16.88
C TRP A 300 26.95 -4.02 17.62
N PRO A 301 26.61 -4.24 18.91
CA PRO A 301 27.31 -5.20 19.77
C PRO A 301 27.19 -6.66 19.29
N ALA A 302 26.07 -7.00 18.65
CA ALA A 302 25.80 -8.35 18.13
C ALA A 302 26.87 -8.83 17.14
N ILE A 303 27.51 -7.93 16.39
CA ILE A 303 28.56 -8.27 15.42
C ILE A 303 29.78 -8.83 16.15
N TYR A 304 30.24 -8.12 17.18
CA TYR A 304 31.42 -8.50 17.96
C TYR A 304 31.16 -9.80 18.72
N TYR A 305 29.97 -9.93 19.31
CA TYR A 305 29.57 -11.16 19.98
C TYR A 305 29.65 -12.37 19.03
N ASN A 306 29.06 -12.26 17.83
CA ASN A 306 29.09 -13.35 16.84
C ASN A 306 30.51 -13.62 16.33
N LEU A 307 31.35 -12.60 16.15
CA LEU A 307 32.77 -12.80 15.80
C LEU A 307 33.50 -13.60 16.87
N ALA A 308 33.30 -13.28 18.16
CA ALA A 308 33.89 -14.03 19.26
C ALA A 308 33.46 -15.51 19.25
N CYS A 309 32.16 -15.77 19.09
CA CYS A 309 31.66 -17.14 18.96
C CYS A 309 32.29 -17.88 17.77
N ASN A 310 32.42 -17.22 16.62
CA ASN A 310 33.04 -17.83 15.44
C ASN A 310 34.51 -18.18 15.69
N TYR A 311 35.29 -17.26 16.28
CA TYR A 311 36.69 -17.52 16.61
C TYR A 311 36.83 -18.64 17.64
N HIS A 312 35.90 -18.74 18.59
CA HIS A 312 35.89 -19.83 19.56
C HIS A 312 35.57 -21.20 18.91
N ARG A 313 34.63 -21.26 17.96
CA ARG A 313 34.39 -22.49 17.18
C ARG A 313 35.63 -22.90 16.39
N MET A 314 36.28 -21.94 15.72
CA MET A 314 37.54 -22.20 14.99
C MET A 314 38.66 -22.70 15.91
N LEU A 315 38.75 -22.16 17.13
CA LEU A 315 39.70 -22.61 18.14
C LEU A 315 39.43 -24.06 18.55
N LYS A 316 38.16 -24.41 18.82
CA LYS A 316 37.75 -25.79 19.15
C LYS A 316 38.10 -26.76 18.01
N ASP A 317 37.77 -26.40 16.76
CA ASP A 317 38.08 -27.22 15.58
C ASP A 317 39.60 -27.54 15.50
N ILE A 318 40.48 -26.55 15.73
CA ILE A 318 41.94 -26.74 15.73
C ILE A 318 42.44 -27.62 16.88
N GLN A 319 41.87 -27.44 18.07
CA GLN A 319 42.23 -28.22 19.26
C GLN A 319 41.84 -29.69 19.09
N GLU A 320 40.69 -29.97 18.48
CA GLU A 320 40.25 -31.32 18.14
C GLU A 320 41.17 -32.01 17.13
N GLU A 321 41.67 -31.27 16.14
CA GLU A 321 42.62 -31.78 15.14
C GLU A 321 44.04 -32.04 15.70
N LYS A 322 44.30 -31.71 16.98
CA LYS A 322 45.61 -31.84 17.65
C LYS A 322 46.76 -31.16 16.89
N VAL A 323 46.45 -30.08 16.18
CA VAL A 323 47.45 -29.31 15.44
C VAL A 323 48.24 -28.47 16.45
N ASP A 324 49.52 -28.78 16.65
CA ASP A 324 50.42 -28.00 17.50
C ASP A 324 50.79 -26.68 16.79
N ASN A 325 49.91 -25.68 16.94
CA ASN A 325 50.13 -24.35 16.38
C ASN A 325 49.79 -23.27 17.40
N ASN A 326 50.61 -23.20 18.45
CA ASN A 326 50.49 -22.25 19.55
C ASN A 326 50.33 -20.78 19.09
N LYS A 327 50.90 -20.40 17.94
CA LYS A 327 50.75 -19.06 17.38
C LYS A 327 49.33 -18.77 16.92
N ILE A 328 48.68 -19.71 16.23
CA ILE A 328 47.30 -19.55 15.76
C ILE A 328 46.33 -19.61 16.94
N ILE A 329 46.56 -20.52 17.89
CA ILE A 329 45.77 -20.65 19.11
C ILE A 329 45.76 -19.32 19.89
N ASN A 330 46.94 -18.76 20.17
CA ASN A 330 47.05 -17.49 20.90
C ASN A 330 46.33 -16.36 20.17
N LYS A 331 46.42 -16.31 18.83
CA LYS A 331 45.71 -15.31 18.04
C LYS A 331 44.19 -15.43 18.19
N PHE A 332 43.62 -16.64 18.16
CA PHE A 332 42.19 -16.80 18.36
C PHE A 332 41.76 -16.39 19.76
N VAL A 333 42.52 -16.75 20.79
CA VAL A 333 42.23 -16.32 22.17
C VAL A 333 42.24 -14.79 22.28
N GLU A 334 43.21 -14.12 21.65
CA GLU A 334 43.26 -12.65 21.59
C GLU A 334 42.03 -12.09 20.86
N ASP A 335 41.67 -12.63 19.69
CA ASP A 335 40.54 -12.19 18.89
C ASP A 335 39.20 -12.40 19.64
N ILE A 336 39.02 -13.53 20.34
CA ILE A 336 37.83 -13.81 21.18
C ILE A 336 37.72 -12.75 22.28
N ASN A 337 38.79 -12.54 23.05
CA ASN A 337 38.79 -11.60 24.17
C ASN A 337 38.55 -10.16 23.70
N ALA A 338 39.19 -9.75 22.60
CA ALA A 338 39.02 -8.41 22.05
C ALA A 338 37.58 -8.15 21.59
N ASN A 339 36.96 -9.10 20.89
CA ASN A 339 35.59 -8.95 20.43
C ASN A 339 34.58 -8.99 21.59
N LEU A 340 34.75 -9.86 22.58
CA LEU A 340 33.86 -9.87 23.76
C LEU A 340 33.97 -8.57 24.57
N ARG A 341 35.17 -8.01 24.73
CA ARG A 341 35.33 -6.69 25.39
C ARG A 341 34.55 -5.59 24.68
N GLU A 342 34.68 -5.50 23.36
CA GLU A 342 33.93 -4.49 22.59
C GLU A 342 32.41 -4.77 22.61
N ALA A 343 31.98 -6.03 22.55
CA ALA A 343 30.58 -6.40 22.70
C ALA A 343 30.00 -5.92 24.04
N PHE A 344 30.67 -6.20 25.15
CA PHE A 344 30.23 -5.81 26.50
C PHE A 344 30.32 -4.31 26.75
N LYS A 345 31.29 -3.63 26.15
CA LYS A 345 31.40 -2.17 26.20
C LYS A 345 30.22 -1.50 25.50
N LEU A 346 29.78 -2.05 24.38
CA LEU A 346 28.65 -1.54 23.60
C LEU A 346 27.29 -1.92 24.23
N ASP A 347 27.17 -3.14 24.78
CA ASP A 347 25.98 -3.60 25.50
C ASP A 347 26.35 -4.52 26.68
N PRO A 348 26.37 -3.97 27.91
CA PRO A 348 26.66 -4.74 29.11
C PRO A 348 25.68 -5.88 29.38
N ASN A 349 24.45 -5.83 28.85
CA ASN A 349 23.45 -6.87 29.08
C ASN A 349 23.83 -8.21 28.43
N LEU A 350 24.70 -8.18 27.41
CA LEU A 350 25.24 -9.38 26.77
C LEU A 350 26.05 -10.25 27.73
N TYR A 351 26.55 -9.73 28.84
CA TYR A 351 27.24 -10.54 29.86
C TYR A 351 26.35 -11.68 30.36
N SER A 352 25.09 -11.38 30.67
CA SER A 352 24.14 -12.37 31.19
C SER A 352 23.80 -13.47 30.16
N LEU A 353 23.90 -13.14 28.88
CA LEU A 353 23.74 -14.07 27.76
C LEU A 353 25.00 -14.93 27.61
N ALA A 354 26.17 -14.30 27.61
CA ALA A 354 27.47 -14.94 27.39
C ALA A 354 27.78 -16.05 28.39
N ILE A 355 27.45 -15.85 29.67
CA ILE A 355 27.69 -16.87 30.72
C ILE A 355 26.86 -18.14 30.50
N LYS A 356 25.71 -18.02 29.82
CA LYS A 356 24.79 -19.14 29.57
C LYS A 356 24.96 -19.74 28.17
N ASP A 357 25.87 -19.19 27.36
CA ASP A 357 26.04 -19.59 25.98
C ASP A 357 27.08 -20.71 25.88
N GLU A 358 26.63 -21.93 25.61
CA GLU A 358 27.49 -23.11 25.42
C GLU A 358 28.54 -22.89 24.31
N GLU A 359 28.26 -21.97 23.37
CA GLU A 359 29.18 -21.58 22.32
C GLU A 359 30.40 -20.82 22.83
N LEU A 360 30.44 -20.43 24.10
CA LEU A 360 31.55 -19.76 24.77
C LEU A 360 32.09 -20.56 25.97
N ASP A 361 31.69 -21.82 26.12
CA ASP A 361 32.18 -22.70 27.19
C ASP A 361 33.70 -22.80 27.21
N GLY A 362 34.29 -22.54 28.38
CA GLY A 362 35.74 -22.54 28.59
C GLY A 362 36.41 -21.17 28.45
N ILE A 363 35.67 -20.13 28.05
CA ILE A 363 36.14 -18.75 28.07
C ILE A 363 35.84 -18.12 29.44
N ASP A 364 36.81 -17.40 30.01
CA ASP A 364 36.64 -16.67 31.28
C ASP A 364 35.87 -15.35 31.07
N ILE A 365 34.56 -15.48 30.85
CA ILE A 365 33.65 -14.36 30.56
C ILE A 365 33.65 -13.32 31.67
N GLU A 366 33.73 -13.74 32.94
CA GLU A 366 33.73 -12.85 34.09
C GLU A 366 34.96 -11.95 34.13
N SER A 367 36.15 -12.51 33.92
CA SER A 367 37.39 -11.72 33.84
C SER A 367 37.36 -10.72 32.69
N ILE A 368 36.86 -11.15 31.52
CA ILE A 368 36.73 -10.28 30.34
C ILE A 368 35.78 -9.11 30.63
N PHE A 369 34.59 -9.38 31.20
CA PHE A 369 33.62 -8.34 31.54
C PHE A 369 34.15 -7.36 32.59
N ASN A 370 34.77 -7.88 33.65
CA ASN A 370 35.39 -7.06 34.69
C ASN A 370 36.54 -6.18 34.16
N SER A 371 37.24 -6.61 33.11
CA SER A 371 38.29 -5.80 32.47
C SER A 371 37.75 -4.57 31.73
N VAL A 372 36.47 -4.58 31.32
CA VAL A 372 35.80 -3.44 30.68
C VAL A 372 35.33 -2.42 31.72
N ASN A 373 34.84 -2.89 32.88
CA ASN A 373 34.24 -2.04 33.93
C ASN A 373 35.24 -1.46 34.96
N LYS A 374 36.52 -1.86 34.90
CA LYS A 374 37.59 -1.33 35.76
C LYS A 374 38.26 -0.06 35.20
N VAL A 375 37.84 0.38 34.02
CA VAL A 375 38.26 1.63 33.35
C VAL A 375 37.11 2.60 33.41
#